data_AF-A0A8T3S259-F1
#
_entry.id   AF-A0A8T3S259-F1
#
_cell.length_a   1.000
_cell.length_b   1.000
_cell.length_c   1.000
_cell.angle_alpha   90.00
_cell.angle_beta   90.00
_cell.angle_gamma   90.00
#
_symmetry.space_group_name_H-M   'P 1'
#
loop_
_entity.id
_entity.type
_entity.pdbx_description
1 polymer ?
#
loop_
_entity_poly.entity_id
_entity_poly.type
_entity_poly.pdbx_seq_one_letter_code
_entity_poly.pdbx_strand_id
1 'polypeptide(L)' 'MQDVNDSDYRLSAEQVCVLLDVAPSVLQSWLRQGVLPLHVIDNAPPFFFLSEVEQLSIRLGLFEIFSHRSAQLLST' A
#
# COMPACT_ATOMS: atom_id res chain seq x y z
N MET A 1 20.96 2.07 14.14
CA MET A 1 20.26 2.03 12.83
C MET A 1 18.85 2.50 13.12
N GLN A 2 18.35 3.52 12.41
CA GLN A 2 16.96 3.94 12.59
C GLN A 2 16.08 2.76 12.18
N ASP A 3 15.43 2.12 13.16
CA ASP A 3 14.22 1.35 12.96
C ASP A 3 13.18 2.32 12.38
N VAL A 4 13.25 2.56 11.07
CA VAL A 4 12.18 3.24 10.36
C VAL A 4 11.02 2.28 10.46
N ASN A 5 10.11 2.59 11.38
CA ASN A 5 8.90 1.83 11.62
C ASN A 5 8.07 1.91 10.33
N ASP A 6 8.31 0.97 9.41
CA ASP A 6 7.68 0.83 8.10
C ASP A 6 6.13 0.90 8.17
N SER A 7 5.61 0.60 9.37
CA SER A 7 4.20 0.74 9.73
C SER A 7 3.62 2.16 9.70
N ASP A 8 4.42 3.25 9.73
CA ASP A 8 3.87 4.62 9.62
C ASP A 8 3.97 5.19 8.19
N TYR A 9 4.46 4.41 7.23
CA TYR A 9 4.59 4.92 5.86
C TYR A 9 3.23 5.02 5.19
N ARG A 10 2.79 6.26 4.94
CA ARG A 10 1.47 6.57 4.37
C ARG A 10 1.57 6.62 2.86
N LEU A 11 0.80 5.75 2.21
CA LEU A 11 0.72 5.62 0.77
C LEU A 11 -0.57 6.24 0.24
N SER A 12 -0.43 6.93 -0.89
CA SER A 12 -1.59 7.36 -1.68
C SER A 12 -2.12 6.19 -2.52
N ALA A 13 -3.39 6.26 -2.94
CA ALA A 13 -4.01 5.24 -3.79
C ALA A 13 -3.17 4.92 -5.05
N GLU A 14 -2.56 5.93 -5.66
CA GLU A 14 -1.67 5.79 -6.82
C GLU A 14 -0.42 4.98 -6.49
N GLN A 15 0.22 5.24 -5.34
CA GLN A 15 1.39 4.49 -4.90
C GLN A 15 1.05 3.03 -4.62
N VAL A 16 -0.13 2.75 -4.03
CA VAL A 16 -0.62 1.38 -3.82
C VAL A 16 -0.81 0.65 -5.15
N CYS A 17 -1.39 1.32 -6.15
CA CYS A 17 -1.56 0.75 -7.48
C CYS A 17 -0.20 0.40 -8.13
N VAL A 18 0.79 1.27 -7.99
CA VAL A 18 2.15 1.03 -8.50
C VAL A 18 2.86 -0.09 -7.74
N LEU A 19 2.73 -0.13 -6.40
CA LEU A 19 3.37 -1.14 -5.55
C LEU A 19 2.82 -2.54 -5.81
N LEU A 20 1.51 -2.65 -5.95
CA LEU A 20 0.84 -3.93 -6.17
C LEU A 20 0.71 -4.28 -7.66
N ASP A 21 1.18 -3.40 -8.56
CA ASP A 21 1.04 -3.52 -10.02
C ASP A 21 -0.42 -3.81 -10.43
N VAL A 22 -1.37 -3.10 -9.80
CA VAL A 22 -2.81 -3.27 -10.03
C VAL A 22 -3.44 -2.03 -10.61
N ALA A 23 -4.48 -2.24 -11.43
CA ALA A 23 -5.29 -1.16 -11.95
C ALA A 23 -6.10 -0.47 -10.83
N PRO A 24 -6.38 0.84 -10.92
CA PRO A 24 -7.18 1.57 -9.93
C PRO A 24 -8.59 0.99 -9.77
N SER A 25 -9.15 0.37 -10.81
CA SER A 25 -10.43 -0.36 -10.74
C SER A 25 -10.37 -1.55 -9.78
N VAL A 26 -9.24 -2.25 -9.72
CA VAL A 26 -9.02 -3.39 -8.81
C VAL A 26 -8.90 -2.87 -7.37
N LEU A 27 -8.12 -1.81 -7.17
CA LEU A 27 -8.00 -1.16 -5.86
C LEU A 27 -9.38 -0.68 -5.36
N GLN A 28 -10.19 -0.05 -6.22
CA GLN A 28 -11.57 0.31 -5.88
C GLN A 28 -12.42 -0.89 -5.48
N SER A 29 -12.27 -2.03 -6.16
CA SER A 29 -12.99 -3.25 -5.82
C SER A 29 -12.60 -3.74 -4.42
N TRP A 30 -11.31 -3.70 -4.08
CA TRP A 30 -10.81 -4.07 -2.75
C TRP A 30 -11.33 -3.14 -1.66
N LEU A 31 -11.38 -1.83 -1.92
CA LEU A 31 -11.99 -0.86 -1.02
C LEU A 31 -13.47 -1.16 -0.76
N ARG A 32 -14.25 -1.44 -1.82
CA ARG A 32 -15.68 -1.78 -1.69
C ARG A 32 -15.91 -3.10 -0.97
N GLN A 33 -15.00 -4.06 -1.13
CA GLN A 33 -15.06 -5.36 -0.48
C GLN A 33 -14.50 -5.34 0.95
N GLY A 34 -13.93 -4.22 1.41
CA GLY A 34 -13.28 -4.12 2.72
C GLY A 34 -12.00 -4.96 2.83
N VAL A 35 -11.34 -5.25 1.71
CA VAL A 35 -10.10 -6.05 1.65
C VAL A 35 -8.90 -5.20 2.09
N LEU A 36 -8.89 -3.92 1.72
CA LEU A 36 -7.85 -2.97 2.12
C LEU A 36 -8.51 -1.80 2.88
N PRO A 37 -8.14 -1.55 4.15
CA PRO A 37 -8.69 -0.44 4.92
C PRO A 37 -8.14 0.89 4.40
N LEU A 38 -9.05 1.85 4.20
CA LEU A 38 -8.70 3.22 3.83
C LEU A 38 -8.74 4.10 5.07
N HIS A 39 -7.62 4.74 5.39
CA HIS A 39 -7.51 5.64 6.52
C HIS A 39 -7.80 7.06 6.08
N VAL A 40 -8.68 7.72 6.82
CA VAL A 40 -9.07 9.11 6.57
C VAL A 40 -8.86 9.88 7.87
N ILE A 41 -8.02 10.90 7.83
CA ILE A 41 -7.78 11.80 8.95
C ILE A 41 -8.38 13.17 8.60
N ASP A 42 -8.96 13.84 9.58
CA ASP A 42 -9.50 15.19 9.43
C ASP A 42 -8.40 16.14 8.90
N ASN A 43 -8.70 16.87 7.81
CA ASN A 43 -7.76 17.72 7.06
C ASN A 43 -6.60 17.02 6.30
N ALA A 44 -6.68 15.71 6.05
CA ALA A 44 -5.70 15.00 5.19
C ALA A 44 -6.39 14.22 4.06
N PRO A 45 -5.73 14.06 2.89
CA PRO A 45 -6.22 13.15 1.88
C PRO A 45 -6.22 11.70 2.41
N PRO A 46 -7.13 10.85 1.91
CA PRO A 46 -7.18 9.44 2.27
C PRO A 46 -5.86 8.74 1.93
N PHE A 47 -5.38 7.89 2.84
CA PHE A 47 -4.13 7.16 2.68
C PHE A 47 -4.25 5.72 3.16
N PHE A 48 -3.23 4.93 2.83
CA PHE A 48 -3.08 3.53 3.20
C PHE A 48 -1.77 3.35 3.96
N PHE A 49 -1.70 2.40 4.88
CA PHE A 49 -0.42 2.06 5.48
C PHE A 49 0.32 1.04 4.61
N LEU A 50 1.63 1.26 4.44
CA LEU A 50 2.51 0.34 3.72
C LEU A 50 2.45 -1.07 4.30
N SER A 51 2.41 -1.21 5.62
CA SER A 51 2.27 -2.50 6.30
C SER A 51 0.97 -3.24 5.94
N GLU A 52 -0.16 -2.54 5.79
CA GLU A 52 -1.43 -3.15 5.39
C GLU A 52 -1.41 -3.61 3.92
N VAL A 53 -0.77 -2.80 3.06
CA VAL A 53 -0.57 -3.11 1.65
C VAL A 53 0.38 -4.31 1.51
N GLU A 54 1.44 -4.38 2.32
CA GLU A 54 2.37 -5.51 2.38
C GLU A 54 1.64 -6.79 2.81
N GLN A 55 0.88 -6.74 3.90
CA GLN A 55 0.09 -7.88 4.37
C GLN A 55 -0.89 -8.38 3.30
N LEU A 56 -1.52 -7.46 2.57
CA LEU A 56 -2.38 -7.82 1.44
C LEU A 56 -1.58 -8.48 0.32
N SER A 57 -0.39 -7.96 -0.02
CA SER A 57 0.47 -8.55 -1.04
C SER A 57 0.86 -9.99 -0.69
N ILE A 58 1.18 -10.27 0.58
CA ILE A 58 1.49 -11.62 1.07
C ILE A 58 0.27 -12.53 0.92
N ARG A 59 -0.91 -12.03 1.33
CA ARG A 59 -2.16 -12.80 1.25
C ARG A 59 -2.57 -13.14 -0.18
N LEU A 60 -2.27 -12.26 -1.14
CA LEU A 60 -2.54 -12.46 -2.56
C LEU A 60 -1.44 -13.24 -3.29
N GLY A 61 -0.29 -13.50 -2.65
CA GLY A 61 0.88 -14.10 -3.29
C GLY A 61 1.62 -13.16 -4.24
N LEU A 62 1.46 -11.85 -4.08
CA LEU A 62 2.09 -10.79 -4.88
C LEU A 62 3.35 -10.20 -4.21
N PHE A 63 3.84 -10.83 -3.14
CA PHE A 63 4.95 -10.32 -2.33
C PHE A 63 6.25 -10.12 -3.14
N GLU A 64 6.56 -10.98 -4.12
CA GLU A 64 7.77 -10.83 -4.95
C GLU A 64 7.76 -9.53 -5.76
N ILE A 65 6.60 -9.17 -6.33
CA ILE A 65 6.42 -7.93 -7.11
C ILE A 65 6.47 -6.71 -6.19
N PHE A 66 5.76 -6.82 -5.05
CA PHE A 66 5.72 -5.76 -4.04
C PHE A 66 7.11 -5.44 -3.49
N SER A 67 7.88 -6.44 -3.08
CA SER A 67 9.24 -6.29 -2.52
C SER A 67 10.19 -5.61 -3.50
N HIS A 68 10.09 -5.94 -4.80
CA HIS A 68 10.90 -5.31 -5.83
C HIS A 68 10.52 -3.83 -6.07
N ARG A 69 9.22 -3.51 -6.05
CA ARG A 69 8.71 -2.13 -6.25
C ARG A 69 8.94 -1.24 -5.03
N SER A 70 8.73 -1.75 -3.82
CA SER A 70 8.90 -1.01 -2.58
C SER A 70 10.36 -0.59 -2.38
N ALA A 71 11.32 -1.46 -2.70
CA ALA A 71 12.74 -1.13 -2.68
C ALA A 71 13.09 0.04 -3.61
N GLN A 72 12.46 0.13 -4.79
CA GLN A 72 12.69 1.25 -5.72
C GLN A 72 12.07 2.55 -5.21
N LEU A 73 10.85 2.49 -4.68
CA LEU A 73 10.13 3.64 -4.13
C LEU A 73 10.82 4.23 -2.89
N LEU A 74 11.39 3.38 -2.03
CA LEU A 74 12.07 3.80 -0.79
C LEU A 74 13.54 4.20 -1.00
N SER A 75 14.10 3.96 -2.18
CA SER A 75 15.50 4.33 -2.52
C SER A 75 15.65 5.71 -3.17
N THR A 76 14.57 6.49 -3.32
CA THR A 76 14.57 7.84 -3.93
C THR A 76 14.31 8.91 -2.88
#